data_AF-A0A7X6XYP2-F1
#
_entry.id   AF-A0A7X6XYP2-F1
#
_cell.length_a   1.000
_cell.length_b   1.000
_cell.length_c   1.000
_cell.angle_alpha   90.00
_cell.angle_beta   90.00
_cell.angle_gamma   90.00
#
_symmetry.space_group_name_H-M   'P 1'
#
loop_
_entity.id
_entity.type
_entity.pdbx_description
1 polymer ?
#
loop_
_entity_poly.entity_id
_entity_poly.type
_entity_poly.pdbx_seq_one_letter_code
_entity_poly.pdbx_strand_id
1 'polypeptide(L)' 'MLQTYEIIRAFSAIIAITTLGISGLSFYTIYKLKQTPTEERNLLEYQSPEKYTRLGYICLGLSILFAVIAFIVSK' A
#
# COMPACT_ATOMS: atom_id res chain seq x y z
N MET A 1 23.12 8.97 -19.31
CA MET A 1 21.98 9.64 -18.66
C MET A 1 20.67 8.90 -18.89
N LEU A 2 20.30 8.51 -20.12
CA LEU A 2 19.01 7.86 -20.42
C LEU A 2 18.72 6.58 -19.60
N GLN A 3 19.69 5.67 -19.48
CA GLN A 3 19.52 4.40 -18.75
C GLN A 3 19.19 4.59 -17.26
N THR A 4 19.76 5.61 -16.61
CA THR A 4 19.53 5.85 -15.19
C THR A 4 18.08 6.29 -14.92
N TYR A 5 17.49 7.09 -15.80
CA TYR A 5 16.09 7.52 -15.68
C TYR A 5 15.12 6.36 -15.87
N GLU A 6 15.40 5.45 -16.80
CA GLU A 6 14.57 4.26 -17.01
C GLU A 6 14.59 3.32 -15.80
N ILE A 7 15.77 3.14 -15.18
CA ILE A 7 15.92 2.37 -13.95
C ILE A 7 15.11 2.99 -12.82
N ILE A 8 15.28 4.30 -12.57
CA ILE A 8 14.54 5.01 -11.51
C ILE A 8 13.03 4.93 -11.73
N ARG A 9 12.58 5.07 -12.98
CA ARG A 9 11.17 4.91 -13.36
C ARG A 9 10.66 3.52 -13.02
N ALA A 10 11.37 2.48 -13.44
CA ALA A 10 10.96 1.09 -13.22
C ALA A 10 10.85 0.78 -11.72
N PHE A 11 11.87 1.15 -10.93
CA PHE A 11 11.82 0.97 -9.49
C PHE A 11 10.69 1.77 -8.82
N SER A 12 10.47 3.02 -9.25
CA SER A 12 9.38 3.84 -8.72
C SER A 12 8.01 3.23 -9.03
N ALA A 13 7.81 2.71 -10.24
CA ALA A 13 6.57 2.02 -10.61
C ALA A 13 6.34 0.74 -9.80
N ILE A 14 7.40 -0.06 -9.57
CA ILE A 14 7.33 -1.28 -8.74
C ILE A 14 6.94 -0.92 -7.30
N ILE A 15 7.58 0.09 -6.70
CA ILE A 15 7.26 0.55 -5.35
C ILE A 15 5.82 1.04 -5.29
N ALA A 16 5.37 1.81 -6.28
CA ALA A 16 4.00 2.31 -6.35
C ALA A 16 2.97 1.19 -6.37
N ILE A 17 3.15 0.18 -7.24
CA ILE A 17 2.23 -0.96 -7.35
C ILE A 17 2.25 -1.80 -6.07
N THR A 18 3.43 -2.07 -5.52
CA THR A 18 3.56 -2.89 -4.30
C THR A 18 2.89 -2.23 -3.11
N THR A 19 3.14 -0.94 -2.90
CA THR A 19 2.52 -0.17 -1.80
C THR A 19 1.01 0.00 -1.99
N LEU A 20 0.53 0.12 -3.23
CA LEU A 20 -0.90 0.11 -3.52
C LEU A 20 -1.54 -1.24 -3.16
N GLY A 21 -0.88 -2.36 -3.47
CA GLY A 21 -1.33 -3.71 -3.09
C GLY A 21 -1.43 -3.90 -1.58
N ILE A 22 -0.40 -3.47 -0.83
CA ILE A 22 -0.41 -3.51 0.64
C ILE A 22 -1.54 -2.65 1.20
N SER A 23 -1.76 -1.46 0.63
CA SER A 23 -2.86 -0.58 1.03
C SER A 23 -4.22 -1.26 0.85
N GLY A 24 -4.45 -1.88 -0.31
CA GLY A 24 -5.67 -2.63 -0.61
C GLY A 24 -5.89 -3.80 0.36
N LEU A 25 -4.85 -4.60 0.63
CA LEU A 25 -4.93 -5.70 1.60
C LEU A 25 -5.22 -5.21 3.02
N SER A 26 -4.66 -4.07 3.41
CA SER A 26 -4.90 -3.48 4.72
C SER A 26 -6.36 -3.03 4.87
N PHE A 27 -6.93 -2.36 3.87
CA PHE A 27 -8.34 -1.96 3.88
C PHE A 27 -9.29 -3.16 3.77
N TYR A 28 -8.94 -4.17 2.98
CA TYR A 28 -9.68 -5.43 2.91
C TYR A 28 -9.73 -6.13 4.28
N THR A 29 -8.61 -6.14 5.00
CA THR A 29 -8.54 -6.74 6.34
C THR A 29 -9.43 -5.99 7.34
N ILE A 30 -9.49 -4.65 7.27
CA ILE A 30 -10.42 -3.84 8.09
C ILE A 30 -11.87 -4.14 7.74
N TYR A 31 -12.18 -4.23 6.44
CA TYR A 31 -13.53 -4.55 5.98
C TYR A 31 -13.97 -5.92 6.52
N LYS A 32 -13.12 -6.94 6.41
CA LYS A 32 -13.37 -8.26 6.97
C LYS A 32 -13.51 -8.21 8.50
N LEU A 33 -12.65 -7.48 9.19
CA LEU A 33 -12.70 -7.32 10.65
C LEU A 33 -14.01 -6.67 11.13
N LYS A 34 -14.57 -5.72 10.36
CA LYS A 34 -15.89 -5.14 10.66
C LYS A 34 -17.04 -6.14 10.49
N GLN A 35 -16.88 -7.16 9.65
CA GLN A 35 -17.89 -8.19 9.40
C GLN A 35 -17.77 -9.37 10.36
N THR A 36 -16.58 -9.70 10.84
CA THR A 36 -16.38 -10.82 11.76
C THR A 36 -16.78 -10.44 13.20
N PRO A 37 -17.67 -11.23 13.86
CA PRO A 37 -18.02 -11.07 15.27
C PRO A 37 -16.78 -11.13 16.16
N THR A 38 -16.73 -10.34 17.22
CA THR A 38 -15.55 -10.19 18.09
C THR A 38 -15.10 -11.53 18.71
N GLU A 39 -16.04 -12.45 18.93
CA GLU A 39 -15.82 -13.78 19.51
C GLU A 39 -15.06 -14.74 18.58
N GLU A 40 -15.11 -14.52 17.26
CA GLU A 40 -14.44 -15.35 16.24
C GLU A 40 -13.14 -14.72 15.73
N ARG A 41 -12.75 -13.54 16.24
CA ARG A 41 -11.53 -12.85 15.81
C ARG A 41 -10.31 -13.52 16.42
N ASN A 42 -9.53 -14.20 15.59
CA ASN A 42 -8.21 -14.67 15.97
C ASN A 42 -7.28 -13.48 16.28
N LEU A 43 -6.84 -13.35 17.54
CA LEU A 43 -6.01 -12.22 18.01
C LEU A 43 -4.65 -12.10 17.30
N LEU A 44 -4.16 -13.20 16.71
CA LEU A 44 -2.93 -13.23 15.90
C LEU A 44 -3.16 -12.68 14.48
N GLU A 45 -4.35 -12.89 13.93
CA GLU A 45 -4.71 -12.51 12.55
C GLU A 45 -5.26 -11.08 12.47
N TYR A 46 -5.87 -10.60 13.56
CA TYR A 46 -6.54 -9.31 13.65
C TYR A 46 -5.88 -8.43 14.71
N GLN A 47 -4.78 -7.75 14.34
CA GLN A 47 -4.26 -6.63 15.13
C GLN A 47 -5.28 -5.48 15.23
N SER A 48 -5.05 -4.48 16.09
CA SER A 48 -6.01 -3.39 16.27
C SER A 48 -6.38 -2.69 14.93
N PRO A 49 -7.67 -2.38 14.69
CA PRO A 49 -8.12 -1.80 13.41
C PRO A 49 -7.40 -0.51 13.02
N GLU A 50 -6.95 0.25 14.02
CA GLU A 50 -6.17 1.48 13.85
C GLU A 50 -4.82 1.21 13.16
N LYS A 51 -4.15 0.09 13.46
CA LYS A 51 -2.87 -0.27 12.81
C LYS A 51 -3.05 -0.54 11.33
N TYR A 52 -4.07 -1.30 10.94
CA TYR A 52 -4.38 -1.53 9.53
C TYR A 52 -4.82 -0.24 8.83
N THR A 53 -5.56 0.63 9.52
CA THR A 53 -6.00 1.90 8.94
C THR A 53 -4.79 2.78 8.65
N ARG A 54 -3.89 2.92 9.62
CA ARG A 54 -2.65 3.67 9.48
C ARG A 54 -1.73 3.10 8.41
N LEU A 55 -1.53 1.77 8.39
CA LEU A 55 -0.74 1.09 7.36
C LEU A 55 -1.33 1.32 5.97
N GLY A 56 -2.66 1.18 5.82
CA GLY A 56 -3.38 1.39 4.57
C GLY A 56 -3.16 2.78 4.00
N TYR A 57 -3.32 3.83 4.83
CA TYR A 57 -3.12 5.22 4.41
C TYR A 57 -1.66 5.56 4.12
N ILE A 58 -0.71 5.07 4.92
CA ILE A 58 0.73 5.30 4.67
C ILE A 58 1.12 4.68 3.32
N CYS A 59 0.74 3.42 3.09
CA CYS A 59 1.04 2.74 1.84
C CYS A 59 0.32 3.38 0.63
N LEU A 60 -0.89 3.91 0.81
CA LEU A 60 -1.58 4.69 -0.21
C LEU A 60 -0.85 6.00 -0.54
N GLY A 61 -0.38 6.71 0.49
CA GLY A 61 0.41 7.93 0.30
C GLY A 61 1.72 7.67 -0.45
N LEU A 62 2.42 6.59 -0.09
CA LEU A 62 3.63 6.16 -0.79
C LEU A 62 3.35 5.74 -2.23
N SER A 63 2.24 5.05 -2.49
CA SER A 63 1.92 4.63 -3.85
C SER A 63 1.69 5.82 -4.78
N ILE A 64 0.96 6.83 -4.31
CA ILE A 64 0.73 8.08 -5.04
C ILE A 64 2.06 8.81 -5.26
N LEU A 65 2.89 8.95 -4.22
CA LEU A 65 4.18 9.64 -4.32
C LEU A 65 5.08 9.00 -5.38
N PHE A 66 5.27 7.69 -5.33
CA PHE A 66 6.14 6.99 -6.27
C PHE A 66 5.53 6.90 -7.68
N ALA A 67 4.21 6.87 -7.82
CA ALA A 67 3.55 6.99 -9.12
C ALA A 67 3.80 8.36 -9.75
N VAL A 68 3.74 9.45 -8.96
CA VAL A 68 4.06 10.80 -9.42
C VAL A 68 5.53 10.91 -9.83
N ILE A 69 6.45 10.37 -9.04
CA ILE A 69 7.88 10.33 -9.39
C ILE A 69 8.09 9.57 -10.72
N ALA A 70 7.49 8.39 -10.86
CA ALA A 70 7.58 7.60 -12.09
C ALA A 70 7.03 8.36 -13.30
N PHE A 71 5.94 9.10 -13.14
CA PHE A 71 5.33 9.92 -14.20
C PHE A 71 6.21 11.11 -14.59
N ILE A 72 6.76 11.84 -13.61
CA ILE A 72 7.66 12.98 -13.85
C ILE A 72 8.92 12.53 -14.57
N VAL A 73 9.53 11.41 -14.15
CA VAL A 73 10.72 10.84 -14.79
C VAL A 73 10.45 10.32 -16.21
N SER A 74 9.18 10.10 -16.56
CA SER A 74 8.78 9.66 -17.91
C SER A 74 8.55 10.81 -18.90
N LYS A 75 8.53 12.06 -18.44
CA LYS A 75 8.45 13.25 -19.29
C LYS A 75 9.84 13.80 -19.58
#